data_AF-A0A497EAD7-F1
#
_entry.id   AF-A0A497EAD7-F1
#
_cell.length_a   1.000
_cell.length_b   1.000
_cell.length_c   1.000
_cell.angle_alpha   90.00
_cell.angle_beta   90.00
_cell.angle_gamma   90.00
#
_symmetry.space_group_name_H-M   'P 1'
#
loop_
_entity.id
_entity.type
_entity.pdbx_description
1 polymer ?
#
loop_
_entity_poly.entity_id
_entity_poly.type
_entity_poly.pdbx_seq_one_letter_code
_entity_poly.pdbx_strand_id
1 'polypeptide(L)'
;MSNSHRRPGHRLHVSVLVVVLFCAIPAGGTEAAYSVRSGNLPISHSVNGYSQSVEVLGDGEVLVRVGVPAVAVGAAPGGFEPDPQVLAVLPQGFGLPERLSSVLSADLDAFTRATRVLRWVARSLSLNISSTGDQDAVSVLRRGNGRCSGLANATVALLRAAGFEARTVSGLLVSDDRVVPHRWLECLLPGAGWVPTDPTIGFWVVTPRHLVFSDTVTDLPVVEMVSPPEDPPHYPVIDGVPTRPDLGSE
;
A
#
# COMPACT_ATOMS: atom_id res chain seq x y z
N MET A 1 -62.78 16.78 -40.27
CA MET A 1 -61.90 15.63 -40.54
C MET A 1 -60.46 16.02 -40.22
N SER A 2 -59.71 15.09 -39.63
CA SER A 2 -58.27 15.10 -39.31
C SER A 2 -57.94 15.31 -37.82
N ASN A 3 -57.69 14.18 -37.15
CA ASN A 3 -57.34 14.02 -35.75
C ASN A 3 -55.80 13.88 -35.66
N SER A 4 -55.12 14.74 -34.91
CA SER A 4 -53.67 14.69 -34.74
C SER A 4 -53.28 13.66 -33.67
N HIS A 5 -52.68 12.53 -34.06
CA HIS A 5 -52.04 11.61 -33.13
C HIS A 5 -50.53 11.85 -33.09
N ARG A 6 -50.04 12.41 -31.98
CA ARG A 6 -48.61 12.41 -31.62
C ARG A 6 -48.26 11.00 -31.10
N ARG A 7 -47.25 10.37 -31.69
CA ARG A 7 -46.63 9.15 -31.14
C ARG A 7 -45.66 9.52 -30.01
N PRO A 8 -45.60 8.78 -28.91
CA PRO A 8 -44.60 9.01 -27.86
C PRO A 8 -43.24 8.47 -28.32
N GLY A 9 -42.19 9.27 -28.17
CA GLY A 9 -40.82 8.85 -28.42
C GLY A 9 -40.33 7.95 -27.28
N HIS A 10 -40.07 6.69 -27.60
CA HIS A 10 -39.39 5.77 -26.68
C HIS A 10 -37.91 6.18 -26.56
N ARG A 11 -37.53 6.74 -25.41
CA ARG A 11 -36.11 6.85 -25.03
C ARG A 11 -35.64 5.47 -24.58
N LEU A 12 -34.82 4.83 -25.41
CA LEU A 12 -34.06 3.64 -25.04
C LEU A 12 -33.08 4.02 -23.94
N HIS A 13 -33.35 3.59 -22.71
CA HIS A 13 -32.34 3.58 -21.65
C HIS A 13 -31.38 2.44 -21.93
N VAL A 14 -30.18 2.76 -22.42
CA VAL A 14 -29.06 1.82 -22.47
C VAL A 14 -28.49 1.77 -21.06
N SER A 15 -28.91 0.79 -20.27
CA SER A 15 -28.27 0.48 -19.00
C SER A 15 -26.91 -0.15 -19.30
N VAL A 16 -25.84 0.62 -19.15
CA VAL A 16 -24.48 0.10 -19.17
C VAL A 16 -24.29 -0.73 -17.90
N LEU A 17 -24.36 -2.05 -18.04
CA LEU A 17 -23.99 -2.98 -16.98
C LEU A 17 -22.47 -2.92 -16.81
N VAL A 18 -22.00 -2.13 -15.84
CA VAL A 18 -20.59 -2.16 -15.41
C VAL A 18 -20.39 -3.46 -14.64
N VAL A 19 -19.90 -4.48 -15.33
CA VAL A 19 -19.46 -5.73 -14.69
C VAL A 19 -18.13 -5.42 -13.99
N VAL A 20 -18.19 -5.10 -12.71
CA VAL A 20 -17.01 -5.03 -11.85
C VAL A 20 -16.54 -6.47 -11.64
N LEU A 21 -15.45 -6.84 -12.31
CA LEU A 21 -14.82 -8.14 -12.13
C LEU A 21 -14.20 -8.15 -10.72
N PHE A 22 -14.86 -8.79 -9.76
CA PHE A 22 -14.25 -9.05 -8.45
C PHE A 22 -13.11 -10.05 -8.67
N CYS A 23 -11.86 -9.60 -8.46
CA CYS A 23 -10.79 -10.55 -8.21
C CYS A 23 -11.12 -11.25 -6.90
N ALA A 24 -11.61 -12.48 -6.98
CA ALA A 24 -11.77 -13.34 -5.81
C ALA A 24 -10.40 -13.43 -5.11
N ILE A 25 -10.37 -13.07 -3.84
CA ILE A 25 -9.17 -13.27 -3.02
C ILE A 25 -9.00 -14.78 -2.86
N PRO A 26 -7.79 -15.34 -3.08
CA PRO A 26 -7.57 -16.77 -2.95
C PRO A 26 -7.96 -17.24 -1.54
N ALA A 27 -8.53 -18.44 -1.45
CA ALA A 27 -8.98 -19.03 -0.19
C ALA A 27 -7.87 -18.97 0.88
N GLY A 28 -8.19 -18.39 2.04
CA GLY A 28 -7.29 -18.22 3.19
C GLY A 28 -6.73 -16.80 3.41
N GLY A 29 -7.05 -15.83 2.54
CA GLY A 29 -6.74 -14.41 2.79
C GLY A 29 -7.56 -13.80 3.94
N THR A 30 -7.14 -12.61 4.38
CA THR A 30 -7.90 -11.78 5.34
C THR A 30 -8.61 -10.65 4.60
N GLU A 31 -9.83 -10.35 5.03
CA GLU A 31 -10.68 -9.32 4.43
C GLU A 31 -11.23 -8.39 5.50
N ALA A 32 -11.37 -7.11 5.17
CA ALA A 32 -12.09 -6.14 5.98
C ALA A 32 -13.00 -5.27 5.11
N ALA A 33 -14.08 -4.78 5.70
CA ALA A 33 -15.01 -3.87 5.04
C ALA A 33 -15.25 -2.62 5.87
N TYR A 34 -15.30 -1.47 5.21
CA TYR A 34 -15.44 -0.16 5.83
C TYR A 34 -16.49 0.66 5.09
N SER A 35 -17.38 1.34 5.82
CA SER A 35 -18.12 2.47 5.27
C SER A 35 -17.28 3.72 5.45
N VAL A 36 -17.13 4.51 4.38
CA VAL A 36 -16.33 5.74 4.38
C VAL A 36 -17.15 6.89 3.82
N ARG A 37 -17.27 7.96 4.59
CA ARG A 37 -17.85 9.24 4.16
C ARG A 37 -16.78 10.33 4.19
N SER A 38 -16.51 10.92 3.03
CA SER A 38 -15.39 11.86 2.85
C SER A 38 -15.65 12.84 1.71
N GLY A 39 -15.04 14.03 1.80
CA GLY A 39 -14.94 14.94 0.65
C GLY A 39 -14.02 14.42 -0.46
N ASN A 40 -12.98 13.67 -0.09
CA ASN A 40 -12.10 12.93 -1.01
C ASN A 40 -12.29 11.43 -0.78
N LEU A 41 -12.84 10.73 -1.75
CA LEU A 41 -13.18 9.32 -1.58
C LEU A 41 -11.96 8.38 -1.77
N PRO A 42 -11.94 7.24 -1.06
CA PRO A 42 -11.07 6.12 -1.38
C PRO A 42 -11.18 5.72 -2.86
N ILE A 43 -10.13 5.11 -3.40
CA ILE A 43 -10.11 4.62 -4.79
C ILE A 43 -10.00 3.11 -4.86
N SER A 44 -10.56 2.49 -5.90
CA SER A 44 -10.25 1.09 -6.20
C SER A 44 -8.77 0.96 -6.55
N HIS A 45 -8.11 -0.04 -5.97
CA HIS A 45 -6.66 -0.23 -6.11
C HIS A 45 -6.30 -1.71 -5.97
N SER A 46 -5.42 -2.23 -6.82
CA SER A 46 -5.01 -3.64 -6.75
C SER A 46 -3.57 -3.82 -7.19
N VAL A 47 -2.82 -4.53 -6.35
CA VAL A 47 -1.41 -4.90 -6.54
C VAL A 47 -1.19 -6.32 -5.99
N ASN A 48 -0.05 -6.93 -6.26
CA ASN A 48 0.21 -8.27 -5.76
C ASN A 48 0.40 -8.23 -4.23
N GLY A 49 -0.47 -8.92 -3.49
CA GLY A 49 -0.51 -8.87 -2.03
C GLY A 49 -1.54 -7.90 -1.44
N TYR A 50 -2.34 -7.18 -2.25
CA TYR A 50 -3.37 -6.27 -1.74
C TYR A 50 -4.44 -5.96 -2.80
N SER A 51 -5.70 -5.97 -2.40
CA SER A 51 -6.82 -5.43 -3.20
C SER A 51 -7.72 -4.53 -2.36
N GLN A 52 -8.19 -3.45 -2.97
CA GLN A 52 -9.23 -2.57 -2.45
C GLN A 52 -10.25 -2.33 -3.56
N SER A 53 -11.52 -2.57 -3.26
CA SER A 53 -12.65 -2.22 -4.12
C SER A 53 -13.52 -1.17 -3.43
N VAL A 54 -14.06 -0.25 -4.23
CA VAL A 54 -14.92 0.84 -3.76
C VAL A 54 -16.27 0.77 -4.47
N GLU A 55 -17.34 0.69 -3.69
CA GLU A 55 -18.73 0.68 -4.15
C GLU A 55 -19.44 1.92 -3.61
N VAL A 56 -20.11 2.69 -4.47
CA VAL A 56 -20.84 3.89 -4.06
C VAL A 56 -22.19 3.49 -3.46
N LEU A 57 -22.44 3.88 -2.20
CA LEU A 57 -23.70 3.62 -1.52
C LEU A 57 -24.73 4.74 -1.72
N GLY A 58 -24.28 5.99 -1.84
CA GLY A 58 -25.11 7.20 -1.96
C GLY A 58 -24.64 8.31 -1.02
N ASP A 59 -25.10 9.55 -1.22
CA ASP A 59 -24.88 10.69 -0.30
C ASP A 59 -23.42 10.95 0.15
N GLY A 60 -22.44 10.68 -0.74
CA GLY A 60 -21.01 10.86 -0.46
C GLY A 60 -20.41 9.75 0.41
N GLU A 61 -21.11 8.62 0.54
CA GLU A 61 -20.69 7.43 1.28
C GLU A 61 -20.35 6.28 0.32
N VAL A 62 -19.27 5.58 0.63
CA VAL A 62 -18.79 4.42 -0.13
C VAL A 62 -18.52 3.24 0.79
N LEU A 63 -18.78 2.04 0.29
CA LEU A 63 -18.32 0.80 0.88
C LEU A 63 -16.95 0.44 0.29
N VAL A 64 -15.96 0.32 1.17
CA VAL A 64 -14.61 -0.10 0.82
C VAL A 64 -14.43 -1.54 1.30
N ARG A 65 -14.01 -2.44 0.41
CA ARG A 65 -13.62 -3.80 0.78
C ARG A 65 -12.14 -3.99 0.48
N VAL A 66 -11.39 -4.42 1.48
CA VAL A 66 -9.95 -4.63 1.42
C VAL A 66 -9.64 -6.10 1.62
N GLY A 67 -8.75 -6.65 0.80
CA GLY A 67 -8.30 -8.03 0.86
C GLY A 67 -6.78 -8.16 0.80
N VAL A 68 -6.25 -9.07 1.61
CA VAL A 68 -4.83 -9.41 1.63
C VAL A 68 -4.70 -10.94 1.63
N PRO A 69 -3.88 -11.55 0.76
CA PRO A 69 -3.71 -13.00 0.74
C PRO A 69 -3.02 -13.53 2.00
N ALA A 70 -3.25 -14.80 2.32
CA ALA A 70 -2.72 -15.46 3.53
C ALA A 70 -1.18 -15.46 3.60
N VAL A 71 -0.54 -15.53 2.43
CA VAL A 71 0.90 -15.69 2.27
C VAL A 71 1.45 -14.41 1.66
N ALA A 72 2.36 -13.76 2.39
CA ALA A 72 3.09 -12.60 1.90
C ALA A 72 3.93 -12.95 0.66
N VAL A 73 4.07 -11.98 -0.25
CA VAL A 73 4.86 -12.18 -1.48
C VAL A 73 6.30 -12.51 -1.12
N GLY A 74 6.82 -13.59 -1.70
CA GLY A 74 8.17 -14.10 -1.45
C GLY A 74 8.37 -14.81 -0.11
N ALA A 75 7.29 -15.17 0.60
CA ALA A 75 7.35 -16.07 1.76
C ALA A 75 7.44 -17.56 1.36
N ALA A 76 7.17 -17.91 0.09
CA ALA A 76 7.31 -19.27 -0.43
C ALA A 76 8.73 -19.53 -0.97
N PRO A 77 9.33 -20.72 -0.75
CA PRO A 77 10.60 -21.10 -1.37
C PRO A 77 10.42 -21.26 -2.88
N GLY A 78 11.06 -20.41 -3.67
CA GLY A 78 10.98 -20.45 -5.13
C GLY A 78 11.50 -19.15 -5.71
N GLY A 79 12.68 -19.23 -6.33
CA GLY A 79 13.40 -18.09 -6.87
C GLY A 79 12.54 -17.27 -7.80
N PHE A 80 12.55 -15.98 -7.53
CA PHE A 80 11.92 -14.97 -8.34
C PHE A 80 12.87 -14.57 -9.46
N GLU A 81 12.46 -14.70 -10.72
CA GLU A 81 13.35 -14.50 -11.86
C GLU A 81 13.35 -13.03 -12.32
N PRO A 82 14.51 -12.35 -12.31
CA PRO A 82 14.55 -10.91 -12.54
C PRO A 82 14.35 -10.48 -14.01
N ASP A 83 13.41 -9.55 -14.24
CA ASP A 83 13.37 -8.67 -15.42
C ASP A 83 14.39 -7.52 -15.26
N PRO A 84 15.35 -7.31 -16.20
CA PRO A 84 16.49 -6.42 -15.99
C PRO A 84 16.26 -4.92 -16.21
N GLN A 85 15.06 -4.42 -16.53
CA GLN A 85 14.96 -3.04 -17.02
C GLN A 85 13.92 -2.20 -16.33
N VAL A 86 14.36 -1.52 -15.27
CA VAL A 86 13.69 -0.37 -14.70
C VAL A 86 14.72 0.64 -14.18
N LEU A 87 14.79 1.82 -14.80
CA LEU A 87 15.61 2.94 -14.34
C LEU A 87 14.78 3.86 -13.45
N ALA A 88 15.14 3.96 -12.17
CA ALA A 88 14.52 4.90 -11.24
C ALA A 88 15.11 6.32 -11.37
N VAL A 89 14.25 7.34 -11.26
CA VAL A 89 14.68 8.73 -11.08
C VAL A 89 15.11 8.93 -9.62
N LEU A 90 16.41 9.13 -9.41
CA LEU A 90 16.99 9.48 -8.11
C LEU A 90 17.03 10.99 -7.92
N PRO A 91 16.86 11.50 -6.67
CA PRO A 91 17.27 12.86 -6.35
C PRO A 91 18.77 13.04 -6.64
N GLN A 92 19.15 14.19 -7.20
CA GLN A 92 20.55 14.48 -7.53
C GLN A 92 21.44 14.38 -6.28
N GLY A 93 22.49 13.56 -6.34
CA GLY A 93 23.43 13.36 -5.22
C GLY A 93 22.97 12.36 -4.15
N PHE A 94 21.83 11.69 -4.32
CA PHE A 94 21.39 10.66 -3.39
C PHE A 94 22.12 9.34 -3.63
N GLY A 95 22.82 8.85 -2.61
CA GLY A 95 23.46 7.54 -2.60
C GLY A 95 22.98 6.70 -1.42
N LEU A 96 23.20 5.39 -1.51
CA LEU A 96 22.94 4.48 -0.39
C LEU A 96 23.87 4.81 0.79
N PRO A 97 23.37 4.82 2.04
CA PRO A 97 24.22 4.89 3.22
C PRO A 97 25.29 3.79 3.19
N GLU A 98 26.51 4.10 3.64
CA GLU A 98 27.65 3.16 3.57
C GLU A 98 27.32 1.79 4.21
N ARG A 99 26.69 1.81 5.40
CA ARG A 99 26.24 0.60 6.12
C ARG A 99 25.21 -0.23 5.35
N LEU A 100 24.41 0.40 4.49
CA LEU A 100 23.46 -0.31 3.64
C LEU A 100 24.18 -0.84 2.39
N SER A 101 25.02 -0.01 1.75
CA SER A 101 25.79 -0.45 0.58
C SER A 101 26.67 -1.68 0.86
N SER A 102 27.25 -1.78 2.05
CA SER A 102 28.11 -2.91 2.44
C SER A 102 27.37 -4.24 2.57
N VAL A 103 26.03 -4.23 2.72
CA VAL A 103 25.21 -5.44 2.83
C VAL A 103 24.42 -5.76 1.55
N LEU A 104 24.58 -4.95 0.49
CA LEU A 104 23.92 -5.14 -0.81
C LEU A 104 24.92 -5.61 -1.88
N SER A 105 25.54 -6.77 -1.66
CA SER A 105 26.49 -7.38 -2.60
C SER A 105 25.88 -7.58 -4.00
N ALA A 106 26.70 -7.57 -5.04
CA ALA A 106 26.23 -7.60 -6.44
C ALA A 106 25.56 -8.93 -6.84
N ASP A 107 25.85 -10.02 -6.12
CA ASP A 107 25.36 -11.38 -6.35
C ASP A 107 23.97 -11.67 -5.75
N LEU A 108 23.40 -10.73 -4.98
CA LEU A 108 22.05 -10.90 -4.44
C LEU A 108 21.00 -10.86 -5.55
N ASP A 109 20.06 -11.81 -5.48
CA ASP A 109 18.83 -11.75 -6.24
C ASP A 109 17.99 -10.52 -5.86
N ALA A 110 17.11 -10.10 -6.78
CA ALA A 110 16.35 -8.87 -6.66
C ALA A 110 15.46 -8.85 -5.42
N PHE A 111 14.81 -9.97 -5.09
CA PHE A 111 13.94 -10.06 -3.92
C PHE A 111 14.74 -9.92 -2.62
N THR A 112 15.85 -10.64 -2.49
CA THR A 112 16.75 -10.54 -1.34
C THR A 112 17.32 -9.13 -1.20
N ARG A 113 17.75 -8.51 -2.31
CA ARG A 113 18.28 -7.13 -2.32
C ARG A 113 17.24 -6.14 -1.80
N ALA A 114 16.03 -6.14 -2.37
CA ALA A 114 14.96 -5.23 -1.95
C ALA A 114 14.54 -5.48 -0.49
N THR A 115 14.45 -6.74 -0.08
CA THR A 115 14.12 -7.12 1.29
C THR A 115 15.18 -6.65 2.29
N ARG A 116 16.47 -6.70 1.94
CA ARG A 116 17.55 -6.15 2.78
C ARG A 116 17.43 -4.64 2.97
N VAL A 117 16.98 -3.90 1.95
CA VAL A 117 16.69 -2.45 2.08
C VAL A 117 15.57 -2.23 3.09
N LEU A 118 14.43 -2.94 2.98
CA LEU A 118 13.32 -2.82 3.93
C LEU A 118 13.75 -3.14 5.36
N ARG A 119 14.50 -4.24 5.55
CA ARG A 119 15.01 -4.64 6.86
C ARG A 119 15.97 -3.61 7.44
N TRP A 120 16.83 -3.03 6.61
CA TRP A 120 17.73 -1.97 7.06
C TRP A 120 16.94 -0.76 7.55
N VAL A 121 15.89 -0.34 6.82
CA VAL A 121 15.02 0.76 7.24
C VAL A 121 14.34 0.45 8.56
N ALA A 122 13.64 -0.68 8.68
CA ALA A 122 12.91 -1.06 9.89
C ALA A 122 13.82 -1.15 11.14
N ARG A 123 15.11 -1.44 10.96
CA ARG A 123 16.10 -1.47 12.05
C ARG A 123 16.77 -0.13 12.33
N SER A 124 16.87 0.75 11.33
CA SER A 124 17.72 1.95 11.40
C SER A 124 16.94 3.25 11.54
N LEU A 125 15.65 3.25 11.17
CA LEU A 125 14.77 4.40 11.27
C LEU A 125 13.67 4.13 12.30
N SER A 126 13.39 5.12 13.14
CA SER A 126 12.29 5.05 14.10
C SER A 126 11.10 5.88 13.66
N LEU A 127 9.89 5.34 13.84
CA LEU A 127 8.67 6.12 13.70
C LEU A 127 8.62 7.17 14.83
N ASN A 128 8.40 8.42 14.45
CA ASN A 128 8.24 9.54 15.37
C ASN A 128 7.11 10.44 14.84
N ILE A 129 5.89 10.17 15.32
CA ILE A 129 4.68 10.91 14.91
C ILE A 129 4.74 12.39 15.26
N SER A 130 5.51 12.78 16.29
CA SER A 130 5.67 14.17 16.74
C SER A 130 6.85 14.89 16.07
N SER A 131 7.53 14.24 15.11
CA SER A 131 8.65 14.84 14.38
C SER A 131 8.22 16.12 13.64
N THR A 132 8.88 17.23 13.95
CA THR A 132 8.68 18.54 13.32
C THR A 132 9.66 18.83 12.18
N GLY A 133 10.66 17.97 11.99
CA GLY A 133 11.67 18.16 10.94
C GLY A 133 11.14 17.81 9.55
N ASP A 134 11.93 18.14 8.52
CA ASP A 134 11.58 17.81 7.15
C ASP A 134 11.44 16.31 6.95
N GLN A 135 10.44 15.93 6.15
CA GLN A 135 10.05 14.54 5.87
C GLN A 135 10.56 14.07 4.49
N ASP A 136 11.48 14.81 3.86
CA ASP A 136 12.19 14.31 2.69
C ASP A 136 13.18 13.19 3.08
N ALA A 137 13.56 12.37 2.10
CA ALA A 137 14.41 11.21 2.32
C ALA A 137 15.76 11.56 2.95
N VAL A 138 16.42 12.63 2.49
CA VAL A 138 17.75 13.02 2.99
C VAL A 138 17.68 13.44 4.45
N SER A 139 16.70 14.28 4.79
CA SER A 139 16.49 14.76 6.15
C SER A 139 16.15 13.63 7.12
N VAL A 140 15.26 12.71 6.73
CA VAL A 140 14.86 11.56 7.56
C VAL A 140 16.03 10.60 7.77
N LEU A 141 16.78 10.26 6.72
CA LEU A 141 17.93 9.35 6.83
C LEU A 141 19.05 9.93 7.70
N ARG A 142 19.33 11.23 7.56
CA ARG A 142 20.32 11.91 8.40
C ARG A 142 19.89 11.95 9.88
N ARG A 143 18.60 12.13 10.14
CA ARG A 143 18.04 12.26 11.49
C ARG A 143 17.77 10.90 12.15
N GLY A 144 17.61 9.82 11.38
CA GLY A 144 17.28 8.49 11.87
C GLY A 144 15.83 8.32 12.34
N ASN A 145 14.96 9.32 12.13
CA ASN A 145 13.53 9.21 12.46
C ASN A 145 12.66 10.17 11.64
N GLY A 146 11.39 9.83 11.53
CA GLY A 146 10.38 10.64 10.85
C GLY A 146 8.97 10.14 11.10
N ARG A 147 7.98 10.83 10.55
CA ARG A 147 6.59 10.36 10.49
C ARG A 147 6.47 9.24 9.45
N CYS A 148 5.31 8.58 9.37
CA CYS A 148 5.01 7.57 8.35
C CYS A 148 5.40 8.04 6.94
N SER A 149 5.04 9.29 6.59
CA SER A 149 5.42 9.91 5.32
C SER A 149 6.93 10.03 5.12
N GLY A 150 7.68 10.38 6.16
CA GLY A 150 9.13 10.47 6.11
C GLY A 150 9.80 9.11 5.92
N LEU A 151 9.36 8.10 6.66
CA LEU A 151 9.84 6.73 6.51
C LEU A 151 9.53 6.18 5.11
N ALA A 152 8.30 6.36 4.61
CA ALA A 152 7.93 5.95 3.26
C ALA A 152 8.80 6.63 2.18
N ASN A 153 9.01 7.95 2.30
CA ASN A 153 9.86 8.71 1.39
C ASN A 153 11.32 8.21 1.41
N ALA A 154 11.87 7.96 2.61
CA ALA A 154 13.22 7.43 2.77
C ALA A 154 13.37 6.03 2.15
N THR A 155 12.42 5.13 2.42
CA THR A 155 12.44 3.77 1.87
C THR A 155 12.33 3.76 0.36
N VAL A 156 11.43 4.55 -0.23
CA VAL A 156 11.31 4.68 -1.69
C VAL A 156 12.61 5.18 -2.30
N ALA A 157 13.25 6.20 -1.70
CA ALA A 157 14.54 6.70 -2.20
C ALA A 157 15.64 5.63 -2.14
N LEU A 158 15.72 4.86 -1.05
CA LEU A 158 16.69 3.78 -0.91
C LEU A 158 16.44 2.62 -1.89
N LEU A 159 15.19 2.21 -2.09
CA LEU A 159 14.83 1.17 -3.07
C LEU A 159 15.19 1.62 -4.48
N ARG A 160 14.89 2.87 -4.83
CA ARG A 160 15.32 3.46 -6.11
C ARG A 160 16.83 3.45 -6.26
N ALA A 161 17.57 3.82 -5.21
CA ALA A 161 19.04 3.80 -5.23
C ALA A 161 19.61 2.38 -5.30
N ALA A 162 18.85 1.37 -4.89
CA ALA A 162 19.16 -0.03 -5.04
C ALA A 162 18.69 -0.63 -6.38
N GLY A 163 18.13 0.18 -7.29
CA GLY A 163 17.77 -0.22 -8.66
C GLY A 163 16.31 -0.65 -8.85
N PHE A 164 15.40 -0.32 -7.93
CA PHE A 164 13.98 -0.69 -8.02
C PHE A 164 13.07 0.49 -8.37
N GLU A 165 12.00 0.23 -9.13
CA GLU A 165 10.86 1.15 -9.14
C GLU A 165 10.13 1.05 -7.80
N ALA A 166 9.93 2.19 -7.16
CA ALA A 166 9.15 2.29 -5.94
C ALA A 166 8.36 3.61 -5.91
N ARG A 167 7.19 3.59 -5.30
CA ARG A 167 6.31 4.76 -5.14
C ARG A 167 5.66 4.76 -3.76
N THR A 168 5.37 5.94 -3.24
CA THR A 168 4.58 6.07 -2.01
C THR A 168 3.10 5.89 -2.32
N VAL A 169 2.36 5.37 -1.35
CA VAL A 169 0.90 5.28 -1.38
C VAL A 169 0.33 6.05 -0.20
N SER A 170 -0.71 6.86 -0.47
CA SER A 170 -1.37 7.68 0.53
C SER A 170 -2.71 7.06 0.91
N GLY A 171 -3.09 7.21 2.17
CA GLY A 171 -4.35 6.66 2.63
C GLY A 171 -4.59 6.81 4.12
N LEU A 172 -5.29 5.82 4.67
CA LEU A 172 -5.58 5.71 6.09
C LEU A 172 -5.06 4.38 6.64
N LEU A 173 -4.73 4.40 7.92
CA LEU A 173 -4.56 3.20 8.73
C LEU A 173 -5.68 3.18 9.79
N VAL A 174 -6.41 2.06 9.84
CA VAL A 174 -7.63 1.92 10.66
C VAL A 174 -7.42 0.87 11.76
N SER A 175 -7.27 1.31 13.00
CA SER A 175 -7.35 0.45 14.19
C SER A 175 -8.80 0.38 14.70
N ASP A 176 -9.03 -0.39 15.76
CA ASP A 176 -10.37 -0.54 16.36
C ASP A 176 -10.84 0.76 17.05
N ASP A 177 -9.89 1.61 17.47
CA ASP A 177 -10.14 2.83 18.23
C ASP A 177 -9.75 4.11 17.48
N ARG A 178 -9.02 4.02 16.36
CA ARG A 178 -8.44 5.18 15.66
C ARG A 178 -8.40 5.00 14.16
N VAL A 179 -8.50 6.15 13.49
CA VAL A 179 -8.30 6.30 12.05
C VAL A 179 -7.27 7.41 11.88
N VAL A 180 -6.14 7.09 11.26
CA VAL A 180 -5.04 8.05 11.09
C VAL A 180 -4.66 8.19 9.62
N PRO A 181 -4.32 9.40 9.13
CA PRO A 181 -3.69 9.54 7.83
C PRO A 181 -2.37 8.80 7.82
N HIS A 182 -2.17 7.97 6.80
CA HIS A 182 -1.01 7.09 6.72
C HIS A 182 -0.39 7.11 5.32
N ARG A 183 0.91 6.83 5.28
CA ARG A 183 1.66 6.72 4.03
C ARG A 183 2.63 5.55 4.13
N TRP A 184 2.55 4.67 3.15
CA TRP A 184 3.44 3.52 2.98
C TRP A 184 4.01 3.55 1.56
N LEU A 185 4.44 2.40 1.03
CA LEU A 185 4.98 2.31 -0.32
C LEU A 185 4.64 1.00 -1.05
N GLU A 186 4.87 1.04 -2.35
CA GLU A 186 4.89 -0.13 -3.22
C GLU A 186 6.21 -0.18 -3.99
N CYS A 187 6.69 -1.38 -4.24
CA CYS A 187 7.88 -1.66 -5.02
C CYS A 187 7.53 -2.60 -6.16
N LEU A 188 8.03 -2.31 -7.37
CA LEU A 188 7.92 -3.21 -8.51
C LEU A 188 8.99 -4.30 -8.36
N LEU A 189 8.56 -5.48 -7.95
CA LEU A 189 9.43 -6.65 -7.80
C LEU A 189 9.43 -7.46 -9.12
N PRO A 190 10.61 -7.78 -9.67
CA PRO A 190 10.77 -8.56 -10.91
C PRO A 190 10.10 -9.96 -10.99
N GLY A 191 8.87 -10.03 -11.50
CA GLY A 191 8.09 -11.28 -11.62
C GLY A 191 6.85 -11.35 -10.70
N ALA A 192 6.69 -10.37 -9.81
CA ALA A 192 5.57 -10.27 -8.85
C ALA A 192 4.74 -9.04 -9.14
N GLY A 193 5.26 -8.10 -9.93
CA GLY A 193 4.63 -6.82 -10.16
C GLY A 193 4.78 -5.89 -8.95
N TRP A 194 3.84 -4.98 -8.78
CA TRP A 194 3.80 -4.09 -7.64
C TRP A 194 3.45 -4.86 -6.36
N VAL A 195 4.25 -4.66 -5.32
CA VAL A 195 4.07 -5.30 -4.01
C VAL A 195 4.12 -4.23 -2.92
N PRO A 196 3.11 -4.15 -2.04
CA PRO A 196 3.04 -3.15 -0.99
C PRO A 196 3.87 -3.55 0.23
N THR A 197 4.32 -2.55 0.98
CA THR A 197 4.97 -2.73 2.28
C THR A 197 4.81 -1.49 3.14
N ASP A 198 4.61 -1.67 4.44
CA ASP A 198 4.81 -0.60 5.41
C ASP A 198 6.28 -0.56 5.87
N PRO A 199 6.93 0.62 5.84
CA PRO A 199 8.35 0.75 6.18
C PRO A 199 8.68 0.38 7.64
N THR A 200 7.69 0.29 8.52
CA THR A 200 7.87 -0.13 9.93
C THR A 200 7.92 -1.65 10.11
N ILE A 201 7.39 -2.42 9.16
CA ILE A 201 7.28 -3.89 9.25
C ILE A 201 8.59 -4.57 8.83
N GLY A 202 9.24 -4.05 7.79
CA GLY A 202 10.46 -4.63 7.22
C GLY A 202 10.24 -5.86 6.33
N PHE A 203 9.01 -6.09 5.87
CA PHE A 203 8.66 -7.15 4.92
C PHE A 203 7.53 -6.75 3.94
N TRP A 204 7.35 -7.53 2.86
CA TRP A 204 6.43 -7.25 1.75
C TRP A 204 4.97 -7.56 2.06
N VAL A 205 4.42 -6.83 3.03
CA VAL A 205 3.03 -6.97 3.47
C VAL A 205 2.47 -5.64 3.95
N VAL A 206 1.18 -5.45 3.72
CA VAL A 206 0.31 -4.49 4.41
C VAL A 206 -0.91 -5.25 4.93
N THR A 207 -1.69 -4.64 5.81
CA THR A 207 -2.87 -5.29 6.42
C THR A 207 -4.16 -4.82 5.74
N PRO A 208 -5.29 -5.53 5.91
CA PRO A 208 -6.60 -5.04 5.47
C PRO A 208 -7.00 -3.70 6.10
N ARG A 209 -6.27 -3.24 7.11
CA ARG A 209 -6.45 -1.95 7.80
C ARG A 209 -5.87 -0.76 7.03
N HIS A 210 -5.17 -0.99 5.93
CA HIS A 210 -4.67 0.05 5.04
C HIS A 210 -5.73 0.38 3.99
N LEU A 211 -6.23 1.61 3.97
CA LEU A 211 -7.18 2.07 2.96
C LEU A 211 -6.50 3.04 2.00
N VAL A 212 -6.55 2.77 0.70
CA VAL A 212 -5.91 3.59 -0.35
C VAL A 212 -6.78 4.79 -0.73
N PHE A 213 -6.14 5.97 -0.82
CA PHE A 213 -6.71 7.19 -1.36
C PHE A 213 -5.86 7.68 -2.53
N SER A 214 -6.45 8.48 -3.42
CA SER A 214 -5.75 9.05 -4.57
C SER A 214 -4.70 10.10 -4.20
N ASP A 215 -4.86 10.74 -3.04
CA ASP A 215 -3.94 11.76 -2.53
C ASP A 215 -3.85 11.68 -0.99
N THR A 216 -2.97 12.50 -0.43
CA THR A 216 -2.80 12.68 1.01
C THR A 216 -4.12 13.09 1.65
N VAL A 217 -4.56 12.31 2.63
CA VAL A 217 -5.76 12.61 3.41
C VAL A 217 -5.42 13.71 4.42
N THR A 218 -5.91 14.92 4.16
CA THR A 218 -5.73 16.09 5.05
C THR A 218 -6.94 16.29 5.97
N ASP A 219 -8.14 16.07 5.44
CA ASP A 219 -9.39 16.10 6.18
C ASP A 219 -9.80 14.67 6.52
N LEU A 220 -9.86 14.37 7.82
CA LEU A 220 -10.17 13.01 8.28
C LEU A 220 -11.61 12.64 7.93
N PRO A 221 -11.82 11.54 7.19
CA PRO A 221 -13.16 11.07 6.89
C PRO A 221 -13.80 10.38 8.08
N VAL A 222 -15.12 10.23 8.02
CA VAL A 222 -15.84 9.33 8.93
C VAL A 222 -15.70 7.92 8.37
N VAL A 223 -15.10 7.02 9.16
CA VAL A 223 -14.89 5.62 8.79
C VAL A 223 -15.55 4.73 9.84
N GLU A 224 -16.41 3.82 9.38
CA GLU A 224 -17.02 2.79 10.20
C GLU A 224 -16.57 1.42 9.71
N MET A 225 -16.05 0.59 10.61
CA MET A 225 -15.67 -0.79 10.29
C MET A 225 -16.93 -1.65 10.25
N VAL A 226 -17.33 -2.05 9.04
CA VAL A 226 -18.52 -2.86 8.78
C VAL A 226 -18.24 -4.35 9.04
N SER A 227 -17.04 -4.79 8.66
CA SER A 227 -16.55 -6.14 8.94
C SER A 227 -15.08 -6.06 9.36
N PRO A 228 -14.72 -6.48 10.58
CA PRO A 228 -13.33 -6.51 11.00
C PRO A 228 -12.54 -7.57 10.21
N PRO A 229 -11.22 -7.37 10.02
CA PRO A 229 -10.36 -8.45 9.56
C PRO A 229 -10.35 -9.59 10.58
N GLU A 230 -10.33 -10.83 10.08
CA GLU A 230 -9.95 -11.98 10.91
C GLU A 230 -8.52 -11.74 11.47
N ASP A 231 -8.23 -12.34 12.63
CA ASP A 231 -6.91 -12.24 13.27
C ASP A 231 -5.81 -12.46 12.22
N PRO A 232 -4.77 -11.59 12.21
CA PRO A 232 -3.85 -11.58 11.10
C PRO A 232 -3.17 -12.95 10.96
N PRO A 233 -2.88 -13.40 9.72
CA PRO A 233 -2.13 -14.62 9.50
C PRO A 233 -0.79 -14.50 10.24
N HIS A 234 -0.26 -15.65 10.70
CA HIS A 234 1.08 -15.70 11.28
C HIS A 234 2.08 -15.08 10.30
N TYR A 235 2.56 -13.88 10.61
CA TYR A 235 3.58 -13.25 9.79
C TYR A 235 4.86 -14.10 9.83
N PRO A 236 5.62 -14.13 8.73
CA PRO A 236 6.83 -14.93 8.68
C PRO A 236 7.79 -14.50 9.80
N VAL A 237 8.41 -15.49 10.44
CA VAL A 237 9.58 -15.25 11.29
C VAL A 237 10.78 -15.08 10.37
N ILE A 238 11.42 -13.92 10.47
CA ILE A 238 12.51 -13.53 9.59
C ILE A 238 13.78 -13.40 10.41
N ASP A 239 14.80 -14.19 10.08
CA ASP A 239 16.08 -14.23 10.82
C ASP A 239 15.89 -14.47 12.35
N GLY A 240 14.85 -15.24 12.72
CA GLY A 240 14.50 -15.51 14.12
C GLY A 240 13.69 -14.40 14.81
N VAL A 241 13.38 -13.30 14.12
CA VAL A 241 12.53 -12.21 14.62
C VAL A 241 11.13 -12.34 14.04
N PRO A 242 10.07 -12.45 14.86
CA PRO A 242 8.70 -12.39 14.36
C PRO A 242 8.46 -11.04 13.70
N THR A 243 8.03 -11.05 12.44
CA THR A 243 7.53 -9.84 11.80
C THR A 243 6.24 -9.45 12.53
N ARG A 244 6.13 -8.21 13.00
CA ARG A 244 4.89 -7.72 13.63
C ARG A 244 4.01 -7.05 12.59
N PRO A 245 2.69 -7.29 12.59
CA PRO A 245 1.78 -6.45 11.83
C PRO A 245 1.92 -5.00 12.29
N ASP A 246 1.81 -4.06 11.35
CA ASP A 246 1.38 -2.72 11.71
C ASP A 246 -0.11 -2.78 12.10
N LEU A 247 -0.37 -2.79 13.41
CA LEU A 247 -1.71 -2.83 14.01
C LEU A 247 -2.32 -1.44 14.20
N GLY A 248 -1.70 -0.39 13.69
CA GLY A 248 -2.28 0.95 13.72
C GLY A 248 -1.59 1.97 14.60
N SER A 249 -0.58 1.61 15.40
CA SER A 249 0.04 2.56 16.34
C SER A 249 1.25 2.06 17.17
N GLU A 250 2.14 1.20 16.66
CA GLU A 250 3.42 0.96 17.36
C GLU A 250 4.53 1.91 16.90
#